data_AF-A0A1J1JF03-F1
#
_entry.id   AF-A0A1J1JF03-F1
#
_cell.length_a   1.000
_cell.length_b   1.000
_cell.length_c   1.000
_cell.angle_alpha   90.00
_cell.angle_beta   90.00
_cell.angle_gamma   90.00
#
_symmetry.space_group_name_H-M   'P 1'
#
loop_
_entity.id
_entity.type
_entity.pdbx_description
1 polymer ?
#
loop_
_entity_poly.entity_id
_entity_poly.type
_entity_poly.pdbx_seq_one_letter_code
_entity_poly.pdbx_strand_id
1 'polypeptide(L)' 'MPEATSVQELPNVKALVGTSNRYRIRMGNYRIGFEVNGDQIELMRVLHRRDFYRYFP' A
#
# COMPACT_ATOMS: atom_id res chain seq x y z
N MET A 1 -15.61 -1.72 -14.44
CA MET A 1 -14.50 -1.79 -13.46
C MET A 1 -15.13 -1.63 -12.09
N PRO A 2 -14.71 -2.35 -11.03
CA PRO A 2 -15.20 -2.05 -9.69
C PRO A 2 -14.81 -0.62 -9.33
N GLU A 3 -15.80 0.18 -8.94
CA GLU A 3 -15.59 1.52 -8.41
C GLU A 3 -15.30 1.39 -6.90
N ALA A 4 -14.35 2.19 -6.42
CA ALA A 4 -13.99 2.24 -5.00
C ALA A 4 -13.88 3.69 -4.58
N THR A 5 -14.50 4.04 -3.46
CA THR A 5 -14.49 5.40 -2.90
C THR A 5 -13.26 5.66 -2.03
N SER A 6 -12.61 4.58 -1.61
CA SER A 6 -11.38 4.61 -0.82
C SER A 6 -10.46 3.45 -1.20
N VAL A 7 -9.14 3.67 -1.11
CA VAL A 7 -8.13 2.61 -1.28
C VAL A 7 -8.30 1.47 -0.28
N GLN A 8 -8.96 1.68 0.86
CA GLN A 8 -9.20 0.62 1.85
C GLN A 8 -10.28 -0.39 1.43
N GLU A 9 -11.11 -0.04 0.46
CA GLU A 9 -12.12 -0.95 -0.11
C GLU A 9 -11.48 -1.99 -1.05
N LEU A 10 -10.26 -1.72 -1.51
CA LEU A 10 -9.54 -2.61 -2.43
C LEU A 10 -9.01 -3.85 -1.67
N PRO A 11 -9.39 -5.08 -2.06
CA PRO A 11 -9.11 -6.29 -1.29
C PRO A 11 -7.62 -6.65 -1.16
N ASN A 12 -6.79 -6.13 -2.07
CA ASN A 12 -5.34 -6.32 -2.06
C ASN A 12 -4.59 -5.22 -1.30
N VAL A 13 -5.27 -4.16 -0.87
CA VAL A 13 -4.73 -3.05 -0.09
C VAL A 13 -4.93 -3.31 1.40
N LYS A 14 -3.92 -3.01 2.21
CA LYS A 14 -4.03 -2.95 3.67
C LYS A 14 -3.27 -1.75 4.22
N ALA A 15 -3.85 -1.07 5.20
CA ALA A 15 -3.14 -0.08 6.01
C ALA A 15 -1.99 -0.76 6.78
N LEU A 16 -0.88 -0.05 6.96
CA LEU A 16 0.24 -0.52 7.76
C LEU A 16 0.05 -0.10 9.22
N VAL A 17 0.23 -1.07 10.12
CA VAL A 17 0.07 -0.86 11.56
C VAL A 17 1.08 0.18 12.05
N GLY A 18 0.63 1.11 12.89
CA GLY A 18 1.48 2.17 13.45
C GLY A 18 1.69 3.36 12.51
N THR A 19 1.00 3.42 11.36
CA THR A 19 1.06 4.55 10.43
C THR A 19 -0.33 5.12 10.20
N SER A 20 -0.43 6.43 9.99
CA SER A 20 -1.71 7.12 9.76
C SER A 20 -2.12 7.13 8.29
N ASN A 21 -1.16 7.09 7.36
CA ASN A 21 -1.39 7.31 5.92
C ASN A 21 -0.63 6.32 5.01
N ARG A 22 0.00 5.26 5.55
CA ARG A 22 0.76 4.28 4.75
C ARG A 22 -0.02 3.00 4.50
N TYR A 23 0.08 2.49 3.29
CA TYR A 23 -0.65 1.32 2.82
C TYR A 23 0.26 0.41 2.01
N ARG A 24 -0.18 -0.85 1.86
CA ARG A 24 0.51 -1.87 1.06
C ARG A 24 -0.45 -2.57 0.10
N ILE A 25 -0.14 -2.54 -1.19
CA ILE A 25 -0.78 -3.40 -2.21
C ILE A 25 -0.05 -4.75 -2.27
N ARG A 26 -0.78 -5.87 -2.21
CA ARG A 26 -0.25 -7.20 -2.48
C ARG A 26 -0.34 -7.51 -3.98
N MET A 27 0.79 -7.84 -4.59
CA MET A 27 0.85 -8.36 -5.97
C MET A 27 1.73 -9.61 -6.01
N GLY A 28 1.10 -10.79 -5.88
CA GLY A 28 1.83 -12.07 -5.80
C GLY A 28 2.90 -12.07 -4.71
N ASN A 29 4.17 -12.19 -5.13
CA ASN A 29 5.35 -12.15 -4.27
C ASN A 29 5.89 -10.74 -3.98
N TYR A 30 5.34 -9.70 -4.61
CA TYR A 30 5.75 -8.31 -4.43
C TYR A 30 4.74 -7.55 -3.57
N ARG A 31 5.21 -6.45 -3.01
CA ARG A 31 4.42 -5.48 -2.25
C ARG A 31 4.77 -4.08 -2.74
N ILE A 32 3.73 -3.28 -2.92
CA ILE A 32 3.85 -1.87 -3.27
C ILE A 32 3.48 -1.07 -2.04
N GLY A 33 4.42 -0.26 -1.55
CA GLY A 33 4.23 0.64 -0.42
C GLY A 33 3.90 2.03 -0.95
N PHE A 34 2.83 2.62 -0.44
CA PHE A 34 2.37 3.93 -0.87
C PHE A 34 1.78 4.73 0.28
N GLU A 35 1.78 6.05 0.12
CA GLU A 35 1.11 7.00 1.01
C GLU A 35 -0.10 7.63 0.33
N VAL A 36 -1.09 7.99 1.14
CA VAL A 36 -2.23 8.79 0.72
C VAL A 36 -2.20 10.10 1.48
N ASN A 37 -2.02 11.22 0.77
CA ASN A 37 -1.97 12.56 1.33
C ASN A 37 -3.08 13.39 0.66
N GLY A 38 -4.25 13.43 1.30
CA GLY A 38 -5.45 14.03 0.73
C GLY A 38 -5.88 13.29 -0.54
N ASP A 39 -5.85 14.00 -1.65
CA ASP A 39 -6.17 13.57 -3.02
C ASP A 39 -4.95 13.04 -3.80
N GLN A 40 -3.76 13.03 -3.19
CA GLN A 40 -2.54 12.51 -3.79
C GLN A 40 -2.20 11.11 -3.27
N ILE A 41 -1.79 10.22 -4.19
CA ILE A 41 -1.18 8.92 -3.89
C ILE A 41 0.27 8.94 -4.33
N GLU A 42 1.19 8.67 -3.40
CA GLU A 42 2.62 8.57 -3.69
C GLU A 42 3.10 7.12 -3.58
N LEU A 43 3.61 6.56 -4.67
CA LEU A 43 4.21 5.23 -4.68
C LEU A 43 5.67 5.31 -4.22
N MET A 44 5.96 4.80 -3.03
CA MET A 44 7.31 4.89 -2.47
C MET A 44 8.21 3.74 -2.88
N ARG A 45 7.70 2.50 -2.84
CA ARG A 45 8.52 1.29 -2.99
C ARG A 45 7.76 0.18 -3.67
N VAL A 46 8.46 -0.57 -4.51
CA VAL A 46 8.01 -1.86 -5.05
C VAL A 46 9.08 -2.89 -4.74
N LEU A 47 8.80 -3.79 -3.80
CA LEU A 47 9.79 -4.74 -3.29
C LEU A 47 9.22 -6.14 -3.19
N HIS A 48 10.10 -7.14 -3.27
CA HIS A 48 9.73 -8.53 -2.98
C HIS A 48 9.34 -8.68 -1.50
N ARG A 49 8.49 -9.66 -1.18
CA ARG A 49 7.93 -9.85 0.18
C ARG A 49 8.94 -9.98 1.29
N ARG A 50 10.11 -10.54 0.97
CA ARG A 50 11.21 -10.79 1.91
C ARG A 50 11.93 -9.50 2.31
N ASP A 51 11.86 -8.49 1.44
CA ASP A 51 12.58 -7.22 1.59
C ASP A 51 11.64 -6.11 2.06
N PHE A 52 10.36 -6.17 1.70
CA PHE A 52 9.39 -5.10 1.95
C PHE A 52 9.39 -4.59 3.40
N TYR A 53 9.22 -5.48 4.39
CA TYR A 53 9.14 -5.08 5.80
C TYR A 53 10.47 -4.60 6.41
N ARG A 54 11.59 -4.83 5.72
CA ARG A 54 12.90 -4.28 6.10
C ARG A 54 13.03 -2.80 5.71
N TYR A 55 12.28 -2.38 4.69
CA TYR A 55 12.39 -1.05 4.09
C TYR A 55 11.07 -0.26 4.09
N PHE A 56 9.96 -0.84 4.57
CA PHE A 56 8.62 -0.24 4.60
C PHE A 56 7.67 -0.92 5.62
N PRO A 57 6.80 -0.21 6.37
CA PRO A 57 6.59 1.24 6.34
C PRO A 57 7.84 2.03 6.68
#